data_AF-A0A967N131-F1
#
_entry.id   AF-A0A967N131-F1
#
_cell.length_a   1.000
_cell.length_b   1.000
_cell.length_c   1.000
_cell.angle_alpha   90.00
_cell.angle_beta   90.00
_cell.angle_gamma   90.00
#
_symmetry.space_group_name_H-M   'P 1'
#
loop_
_entity.id
_entity.type
_entity.pdbx_description
1 polymer ?
#
loop_
_entity_poly.entity_id
_entity_poly.type
_entity_poly.pdbx_seq_one_letter_code
_entity_poly.pdbx_strand_id
1 'polypeptide(L)'
;MKTLFIGEIVGKKGLDTVTRILPELIKEEELDFVIANANKIDKGFSIVAEQADELHAAGVDVITLGDNCFKKKATVDFLETADAVLRPINSFYGNPGKG
;
A
#
# COMPACT_ATOMS: atom_id res chain seq x y z
N MET A 1 11.57 5.72 17.74
CA MET A 1 10.44 5.15 16.97
C MET A 1 9.47 6.24 16.58
N LYS A 2 9.81 6.93 15.48
CA LYS A 2 8.96 7.86 14.75
C LYS A 2 8.28 7.09 13.62
N THR A 3 6.96 7.12 13.57
CA THR A 3 6.18 6.40 12.56
C THR A 3 5.38 7.39 11.73
N LEU A 4 5.43 7.23 10.40
CA LEU A 4 4.60 7.97 9.47
C LEU A 4 3.46 7.07 8.97
N PHE A 5 2.24 7.59 9.02
CA PHE A 5 1.11 6.98 8.32
C PHE A 5 0.67 7.90 7.18
N ILE A 6 0.79 7.43 5.95
CA ILE A 6 0.30 8.11 4.75
C ILE A 6 -1.15 7.69 4.53
N GLY A 7 -2.04 8.69 4.44
CA GLY A 7 -3.44 8.49 4.11
C GLY A 7 -3.65 7.85 2.73
N GLU A 8 -4.91 7.73 2.30
CA GLU A 8 -5.26 7.06 1.04
C GLU A 8 -4.54 7.69 -0.16
N ILE A 9 -3.66 6.91 -0.80
CA ILE A 9 -2.97 7.25 -2.04
C ILE A 9 -3.93 7.00 -3.20
N VAL A 10 -4.19 8.05 -3.98
CA VAL A 10 -5.19 8.01 -5.06
C VAL A 10 -4.51 8.15 -6.43
N GLY A 11 -4.69 7.11 -7.25
CA GLY A 11 -4.25 7.10 -8.64
C GLY A 11 -2.73 7.18 -8.82
N LYS A 12 -2.32 7.22 -10.10
CA LYS A 12 -0.92 7.34 -10.49
C LYS A 12 -0.25 8.60 -9.92
N LYS A 13 -0.95 9.74 -9.90
CA LYS A 13 -0.40 10.99 -9.36
C LYS A 13 -0.08 10.90 -7.86
N GLY A 14 -0.93 10.21 -7.08
CA GLY A 14 -0.67 9.97 -5.66
C GLY A 14 0.57 9.10 -5.48
N LEU A 15 0.65 7.99 -6.22
CA LEU A 15 1.81 7.10 -6.22
C LEU A 15 3.10 7.85 -6.57
N ASP A 16 3.12 8.56 -7.71
CA ASP A 16 4.27 9.35 -8.18
C ASP A 16 4.70 10.44 -7.17
N THR A 17 3.75 10.97 -6.38
CA THR A 17 4.03 11.97 -5.36
C THR A 17 4.71 11.35 -4.15
N VAL A 18 4.19 10.21 -3.68
CA VAL A 18 4.76 9.49 -2.53
C VAL A 18 6.13 8.95 -2.87
N THR A 19 6.30 8.28 -4.02
CA THR A 19 7.58 7.68 -4.41
C THR A 19 8.69 8.71 -4.59
N ARG A 20 8.33 9.95 -4.96
CA ARG A 20 9.29 11.05 -5.11
C ARG A 20 9.66 11.73 -3.79
N ILE A 21 8.72 11.90 -2.87
CA ILE A 21 8.91 12.73 -1.66
C ILE A 21 9.36 11.90 -0.46
N LEU A 22 8.79 10.70 -0.30
CA LEU A 22 8.97 9.88 0.90
C LEU A 22 10.45 9.57 1.21
N PRO A 23 11.33 9.24 0.24
CA PRO A 23 12.71 8.90 0.55
C PRO A 23 13.49 10.02 1.24
N GLU A 24 13.23 11.28 0.87
CA GLU A 24 13.87 12.43 1.53
C GLU A 24 13.23 12.72 2.87
N LEU A 25 11.89 12.61 2.98
CA LEU A 25 11.18 12.81 4.23
C LEU A 25 11.61 11.79 5.31
N ILE A 26 11.89 10.55 4.94
CA ILE A 26 12.44 9.54 5.85
C ILE A 26 13.77 10.00 6.45
N LYS A 27 14.64 10.62 5.65
CA LYS A 27 15.95 11.12 6.12
C LYS A 27 15.81 12.37 6.97
N GLU A 28 15.00 13.33 6.51
CA GLU A 28 14.82 14.63 7.19
C GLU A 28 14.18 14.48 8.56
N GLU A 29 13.17 13.62 8.67
CA GLU A 29 12.42 13.42 9.91
C GLU A 29 12.93 12.23 10.74
N GLU A 30 13.91 11.48 10.24
CA GLU A 30 14.45 10.25 10.83
C GLU A 30 13.34 9.23 11.12
N LEU A 31 12.54 8.91 10.10
CA LEU A 31 11.42 7.98 10.25
C LEU A 31 11.92 6.55 10.43
N ASP A 32 11.40 5.86 11.45
CA ASP A 32 11.77 4.48 11.77
C ASP A 32 10.84 3.46 11.10
N PHE A 33 9.60 3.86 10.75
CA PHE A 33 8.60 2.99 10.15
C PHE A 33 7.55 3.79 9.37
N VAL A 34 7.17 3.31 8.19
CA VAL A 34 6.21 3.97 7.29
C VAL A 34 5.10 3.03 6.89
N ILE A 35 3.87 3.49 7.08
CA ILE A 35 2.65 2.79 6.65
C ILE A 35 1.97 3.64 5.59
N ALA A 36 1.46 3.04 4.52
CA ALA A 36 0.69 3.76 3.50
C ALA A 36 -0.62 3.05 3.16
N ASN A 37 -1.70 3.81 2.99
CA ASN A 37 -2.96 3.26 2.49
C ASN A 37 -3.04 3.34 0.97
N ALA A 38 -3.21 2.19 0.29
CA ALA A 38 -3.21 2.08 -1.16
C ALA A 38 -4.54 1.57 -1.74
N ASN A 39 -5.68 1.92 -1.14
CA ASN A 39 -6.98 1.38 -1.53
C ASN A 39 -7.51 1.92 -2.89
N LYS A 40 -6.85 2.90 -3.53
CA LYS A 40 -7.35 3.56 -4.76
C LYS A 40 -6.27 3.92 -5.80
N ILE A 41 -5.16 3.17 -5.88
CA ILE A 41 -4.08 3.47 -6.82
C ILE A 41 -4.40 3.01 -8.24
N ASP A 42 -4.71 1.73 -8.47
CA ASP A 42 -4.87 1.21 -9.82
C ASP A 42 -6.22 1.63 -10.42
N LYS A 43 -6.22 2.69 -11.25
CA LYS A 43 -7.44 3.23 -11.91
C LYS A 43 -8.59 3.47 -10.92
N GLY A 44 -8.27 3.92 -9.70
CA GLY A 44 -9.26 4.17 -8.64
C GLY A 44 -9.67 2.94 -7.82
N PHE A 45 -9.03 1.80 -8.01
CA PHE A 45 -9.28 0.56 -7.27
C PHE A 45 -7.96 -0.01 -6.75
N SER A 46 -7.89 -0.32 -5.46
CA SER A 46 -6.76 -0.99 -4.79
C SER A 46 -5.39 -0.77 -5.43
N ILE A 47 -4.60 -1.82 -5.59
CA ILE A 47 -3.22 -1.78 -6.06
C ILE A 47 -2.91 -3.07 -6.84
N VAL A 48 -1.92 -3.04 -7.72
CA VAL A 48 -1.31 -4.24 -8.35
C VAL A 48 0.12 -4.43 -7.86
N ALA A 49 0.71 -5.60 -8.11
CA ALA A 49 2.03 -5.98 -7.58
C ALA A 49 3.11 -4.93 -7.87
N GLU A 50 3.18 -4.44 -9.11
CA GLU A 50 4.19 -3.46 -9.53
C GLU A 50 4.11 -2.15 -8.74
N GLN A 51 2.90 -1.71 -8.40
CA GLN A 51 2.69 -0.49 -7.63
C GLN A 51 3.02 -0.69 -6.14
N ALA A 52 2.83 -1.90 -5.62
CA ALA A 52 3.26 -2.24 -4.26
C ALA A 52 4.79 -2.21 -4.17
N ASP A 53 5.47 -2.79 -5.16
CA ASP A 53 6.93 -2.76 -5.28
C ASP A 53 7.46 -1.32 -5.36
N GLU A 54 6.80 -0.43 -6.11
CA GLU A 54 7.13 1.00 -6.15
C GLU A 54 7.04 1.68 -4.78
N LEU A 55 6.01 1.37 -3.99
CA LEU A 55 5.86 1.92 -2.63
C LEU A 55 6.91 1.38 -1.66
N HIS A 56 7.18 0.07 -1.71
CA HIS A 56 8.21 -0.54 -0.88
C HIS A 56 9.60 0.00 -1.23
N ALA A 57 9.92 0.15 -2.52
CA ALA A 57 11.16 0.75 -2.97
C ALA A 57 11.31 2.23 -2.54
N ALA A 58 10.21 2.95 -2.37
CA ALA A 58 10.20 4.31 -1.85
C ALA A 58 10.35 4.40 -0.31
N GLY A 59 10.35 3.26 0.39
CA GLY A 59 10.49 3.18 1.84
C GLY A 59 9.19 3.02 2.61
N VAL A 60 8.10 2.56 1.98
CA VAL A 60 6.91 2.11 2.71
C VAL A 60 7.17 0.71 3.26
N ASP A 61 7.11 0.54 4.58
CA ASP A 61 7.29 -0.75 5.22
C ASP A 61 6.04 -1.62 5.13
N VAL A 62 4.84 -1.04 5.36
CA VAL A 62 3.57 -1.77 5.31
C VAL A 62 2.55 -1.01 4.47
N ILE A 63 1.89 -1.72 3.57
CA ILE A 63 0.78 -1.21 2.77
C ILE A 63 -0.53 -1.71 3.38
N THR A 64 -1.48 -0.81 3.61
CA THR A 64 -2.84 -1.13 4.03
C THR A 64 -3.82 -0.91 2.89
N LEU A 65 -4.84 -1.77 2.80
CA LEU A 65 -5.92 -1.68 1.83
C LEU A 65 -7.26 -1.43 2.54
N GLY A 66 -8.35 -1.38 1.77
CA GLY A 66 -9.69 -1.16 2.27
C GLY A 66 -10.73 -1.98 1.50
N ASP A 67 -11.91 -1.39 1.34
CA ASP A 67 -13.09 -2.00 0.69
C ASP A 67 -12.87 -2.38 -0.78
N ASN A 68 -11.87 -1.80 -1.46
CA ASN A 68 -11.62 -2.06 -2.88
C ASN A 68 -10.65 -3.24 -3.13
N CYS A 69 -10.09 -3.86 -2.08
CA CYS A 69 -9.04 -4.88 -2.21
C CYS A 69 -9.44 -6.12 -3.03
N PHE A 70 -10.75 -6.44 -3.14
CA PHE A 70 -11.25 -7.59 -3.90
C PHE A 70 -11.91 -7.21 -5.24
N LYS A 71 -11.91 -5.93 -5.64
CA LYS A 71 -12.63 -5.48 -6.85
C LYS A 71 -11.91 -5.80 -8.16
N LYS A 72 -10.63 -6.19 -8.11
CA LYS A 72 -9.82 -6.52 -9.29
C LYS A 72 -9.14 -7.86 -9.14
N LYS A 73 -9.27 -8.70 -10.17
CA LYS A 73 -8.62 -10.02 -10.23
C LYS A 73 -7.11 -9.92 -10.01
N ALA A 74 -6.44 -8.95 -10.64
CA ALA A 74 -5.00 -8.75 -10.47
C ALA A 74 -4.60 -8.49 -9.00
N THR A 75 -5.39 -7.70 -8.26
CA THR A 75 -5.16 -7.47 -6.83
C THR A 75 -5.40 -8.74 -6.02
N VAL A 76 -6.46 -9.48 -6.31
CA VAL A 76 -6.81 -10.74 -5.62
C VAL A 76 -5.71 -11.79 -5.80
N ASP A 77 -5.26 -12.00 -7.04
CA ASP A 77 -4.19 -12.94 -7.38
C ASP A 77 -2.87 -12.52 -6.70
N PHE A 78 -2.58 -11.22 -6.63
CA PHE A 78 -1.40 -10.68 -5.93
C PHE A 78 -1.45 -10.90 -4.40
N LEU A 79 -2.61 -10.74 -3.77
CA LEU A 79 -2.75 -10.82 -2.32
C LEU A 79 -2.37 -12.19 -1.73
N GLU A 80 -2.41 -13.27 -2.51
CA GLU A 80 -2.00 -14.61 -2.06
C GLU A 80 -0.50 -14.69 -1.72
N THR A 81 0.33 -13.94 -2.44
CA THR A 81 1.78 -13.96 -2.31
C THR A 81 2.37 -12.68 -1.74
N ALA A 82 1.56 -11.64 -1.58
CA ALA A 82 2.00 -10.34 -1.09
C ALA A 82 2.55 -10.44 0.34
N ASP A 83 3.74 -9.89 0.55
CA ASP A 83 4.28 -9.64 1.88
C ASP A 83 4.09 -8.18 2.26
N ALA A 84 3.89 -7.91 3.55
CA ALA A 84 3.64 -6.57 4.09
C ALA A 84 2.50 -5.76 3.41
N VAL A 85 1.56 -6.43 2.75
CA VAL A 85 0.31 -5.84 2.24
C VAL A 85 -0.88 -6.41 3.00
N LEU A 86 -1.62 -5.56 3.70
CA LEU A 86 -2.69 -5.94 4.60
C LEU A 86 -4.04 -5.48 4.07
N ARG A 87 -4.98 -6.42 3.89
CA ARG A 87 -6.40 -6.16 3.64
C ARG A 87 -7.18 -6.08 4.96
N PRO A 88 -8.42 -5.59 4.99
CA PRO A 88 -9.19 -5.54 6.24
C PRO A 88 -9.30 -6.90 6.93
N ILE A 89 -8.99 -6.97 8.22
CA ILE A 89 -9.00 -8.20 9.01
C ILE A 89 -10.38 -8.86 9.07
N ASN A 90 -11.46 -8.07 9.01
CA ASN A 90 -12.85 -8.49 9.08
C ASN A 90 -13.43 -8.96 7.73
N SER A 91 -12.58 -9.31 6.76
CA SER A 91 -12.99 -9.94 5.51
C SER A 91 -13.48 -11.37 5.74
N PHE A 92 -14.28 -11.92 4.81
CA PHE A 92 -14.76 -13.30 4.92
C PHE A 92 -13.61 -14.30 5.02
N TYR A 93 -13.84 -15.36 5.81
CA TYR A 93 -12.88 -16.45 5.96
C TYR A 93 -12.59 -17.10 4.60
N GLY A 94 -11.30 -17.28 4.30
CA GLY A 94 -10.84 -17.82 3.01
C GLY A 94 -10.54 -16.77 1.94
N ASN A 95 -10.82 -15.48 2.18
CA ASN A 95 -10.37 -14.42 1.28
C ASN A 95 -8.82 -14.35 1.26
N PRO A 96 -8.21 -14.13 0.09
CA PRO A 96 -6.76 -14.10 -0.05
C PRO A 96 -6.14 -12.91 0.70
N GLY A 97 -4.84 -13.05 0.99
CA GLY A 97 -4.06 -12.08 1.73
C GLY A 97 -4.31 -12.09 3.24
N LYS A 98 -3.50 -11.28 3.92
CA LYS A 98 -3.47 -11.14 5.38
C LYS A 98 -4.11 -9.81 5.79
N GLY A 99 -4.63 -9.76 7.00
CA GLY A 99 -5.23 -8.56 7.59
C GLY A 99 -5.09 -8.54 9.09
#